data_AF-A0A2W6E1K0-F1
#
_entry.id   AF-A0A2W6E1K0-F1
#
_cell.length_a   1.000
_cell.length_b   1.000
_cell.length_c   1.000
_cell.angle_alpha   90.00
_cell.angle_beta   90.00
_cell.angle_gamma   90.00
#
_symmetry.space_group_name_H-M   'P 1'
#
loop_
_entity.id
_entity.type
_entity.pdbx_description
1 polymer ?
#
loop_
_entity_poly.entity_id
_entity_poly.type
_entity_poly.pdbx_seq_one_letter_code
_entity_poly.pdbx_strand_id
1 'polypeptide(L)'
;MIGIDPHKASHTAVALDRDETKLGQIRVRASTAQVTHLRSWAMLWTERVWAIEGATGLGRLLAQQLLAVGEHVLDVQPKLAARVRLLNTGTLNKNDPNDARSVAVAAMRSPDIRAAVVAPEDHASVMKVWVRRHRDLSRTRNRIVCRLHAVLCDLVAGGFPKQISAPQAALMLAAIVPVDAVGEARLELAHELLEDLRRVDEQRRAAKRRLSSIVAASGTTVSQVYGAGPVVTATVIGDVGAIARFPTRDHFAAYNGTAPIEASSGNRTIHRLSRRGNRHLNHATHMAAVSQISHHDTTGRDYYRRKIDEDMPPKSALRSLKRKISDALYARMIADALRTARRVDESGPGGQTGNDSDSSATGSHPEPALRKSHSRTATNSKSSRAYKPSSAPTKARQRTT
;
A
#
# COMPACT_ATOMS: atom_id res chain seq x y z
N MET A 1 -13.61 -24.90 0.51
CA MET A 1 -13.01 -23.63 0.03
C MET A 1 -14.02 -22.94 -0.88
N ILE A 2 -14.26 -21.63 -0.75
CA ILE A 2 -15.13 -20.88 -1.66
C ILE A 2 -14.28 -19.90 -2.46
N GLY A 3 -14.15 -20.12 -3.76
CA GLY A 3 -13.44 -19.22 -4.66
C GLY A 3 -14.38 -18.17 -5.22
N ILE A 4 -13.95 -16.91 -5.25
CA ILE A 4 -14.66 -15.79 -5.85
C ILE A 4 -13.79 -15.14 -6.92
N ASP A 5 -14.35 -15.02 -8.13
CA ASP A 5 -13.87 -14.10 -9.15
C ASP A 5 -14.73 -12.82 -9.12
N PRO A 6 -14.21 -11.70 -8.59
CA PRO A 6 -14.97 -10.48 -8.47
C PRO A 6 -15.01 -9.70 -9.80
N HIS A 7 -16.19 -9.28 -10.23
CA HIS A 7 -16.36 -8.30 -11.31
C HIS A 7 -17.14 -7.06 -10.85
N LYS A 8 -17.08 -5.99 -11.65
CA LYS A 8 -17.70 -4.70 -11.33
C LYS A 8 -19.21 -4.76 -11.14
N ALA A 9 -19.88 -5.65 -11.88
CA ALA A 9 -21.34 -5.77 -11.88
C ALA A 9 -21.85 -6.99 -11.10
N SER A 10 -21.03 -8.04 -10.97
CA SER A 10 -21.39 -9.28 -10.29
C SER A 10 -20.17 -10.01 -9.77
N HIS A 11 -20.36 -10.85 -8.77
CA HIS A 11 -19.37 -11.75 -8.22
C HIS A 11 -19.83 -13.18 -8.47
N THR A 12 -18.95 -14.00 -9.05
CA THR A 12 -19.21 -15.43 -9.22
C THR A 12 -18.46 -16.19 -8.15
N ALA A 13 -19.17 -17.00 -7.38
CA ALA A 13 -18.62 -17.80 -6.30
C ALA A 13 -18.82 -19.30 -6.56
N VAL A 14 -17.80 -20.10 -6.29
CA VAL A 14 -17.82 -21.56 -6.43
C VAL A 14 -17.28 -22.20 -5.15
N ALA A 15 -18.07 -23.09 -4.56
CA ALA A 15 -17.67 -23.87 -3.39
C ALA A 15 -17.08 -25.21 -3.83
N LEU A 16 -15.92 -25.54 -3.28
CA LEU A 16 -15.21 -26.81 -3.47
C LEU A 16 -15.00 -27.52 -2.12
N ASP A 17 -15.04 -28.85 -2.12
CA ASP A 17 -14.60 -29.67 -0.99
C ASP A 17 -13.07 -29.83 -0.95
N ARG A 18 -12.56 -30.78 -0.15
CA ARG A 18 -11.13 -31.05 0.01
C ARG A 18 -10.50 -31.73 -1.21
N ASP A 19 -11.31 -32.44 -2.01
CA ASP A 19 -10.91 -33.18 -3.21
C ASP A 19 -11.12 -32.36 -4.49
N GLU A 20 -11.39 -31.05 -4.35
CA GLU A 20 -11.66 -30.12 -5.45
C GLU A 20 -12.96 -30.44 -6.23
N THR A 21 -13.85 -31.24 -5.64
CA THR A 21 -15.18 -31.49 -6.19
C THR A 21 -16.07 -30.28 -5.93
N LYS A 22 -16.88 -29.91 -6.92
CA LYS A 22 -17.76 -28.75 -6.84
C LYS A 22 -18.98 -29.06 -5.98
N LEU A 23 -19.14 -28.33 -4.89
CA LEU A 23 -20.28 -28.42 -3.98
C LEU A 23 -21.44 -27.48 -4.38
N GLY A 24 -21.12 -26.35 -5.01
CA GLY A 24 -22.14 -25.39 -5.43
C GLY A 24 -21.56 -24.20 -6.19
N GLN A 25 -22.44 -23.41 -6.80
CA GLN A 25 -22.10 -22.13 -7.39
C GLN A 25 -23.22 -21.10 -7.19
N ILE A 26 -22.85 -19.83 -7.15
CA ILE A 26 -23.79 -18.72 -7.18
C ILE A 26 -23.19 -17.54 -7.93
N ARG A 27 -24.03 -16.76 -8.60
CA ARG A 27 -23.67 -15.45 -9.13
C ARG A 27 -24.49 -14.40 -8.39
N VAL A 28 -23.81 -13.43 -7.79
CA VAL A 28 -24.43 -12.36 -7.00
C VAL A 28 -24.15 -11.02 -7.65
N ARG A 29 -25.16 -10.15 -7.75
CA ARG A 29 -24.97 -8.78 -8.22
C ARG A 29 -24.08 -8.00 -7.24
N ALA A 30 -23.15 -7.20 -7.75
CA ALA A 30 -22.38 -6.28 -6.93
C ALA A 30 -23.31 -5.18 -6.39
N SER A 31 -23.69 -5.28 -5.12
CA SER A 31 -24.69 -4.43 -4.47
C SER A 31 -24.51 -4.40 -2.95
N THR A 32 -25.30 -3.58 -2.26
CA THR A 32 -25.30 -3.53 -0.79
C THR A 32 -25.72 -4.86 -0.13
N ALA A 33 -26.49 -5.69 -0.83
CA ALA A 33 -26.96 -7.00 -0.33
C ALA A 33 -25.98 -8.16 -0.63
N GLN A 34 -24.86 -7.90 -1.31
CA GLN A 34 -24.00 -8.96 -1.85
C GLN A 34 -23.45 -9.92 -0.79
N VAL A 35 -23.01 -9.40 0.36
CA VAL A 35 -22.48 -10.23 1.45
C VAL A 35 -23.57 -11.07 2.09
N THR A 36 -24.76 -10.49 2.28
CA THR A 36 -25.92 -11.23 2.80
C THR A 36 -26.25 -12.41 1.90
N HIS A 37 -26.36 -12.21 0.58
CA HIS A 37 -26.65 -13.29 -0.36
C HIS A 37 -25.56 -14.37 -0.38
N LEU A 38 -24.29 -13.96 -0.40
CA LEU A 38 -23.16 -14.90 -0.36
C LEU A 38 -23.17 -15.74 0.92
N ARG A 39 -23.43 -15.12 2.08
CA ARG A 39 -23.48 -15.83 3.36
C ARG A 39 -24.67 -16.77 3.46
N SER A 40 -25.87 -16.34 3.06
CA SER A 40 -27.06 -17.19 3.04
C SER A 40 -26.85 -18.43 2.18
N TRP A 41 -26.24 -18.27 1.00
CA TRP A 41 -25.86 -19.40 0.15
C TRP A 41 -24.80 -20.30 0.80
N ALA A 42 -23.82 -19.71 1.48
CA ALA A 42 -22.73 -20.44 2.13
C ALA A 42 -23.10 -21.05 3.50
N MET A 43 -24.33 -20.87 4.01
CA MET A 43 -24.79 -21.43 5.29
C MET A 43 -24.70 -22.97 5.33
N LEU A 44 -24.76 -23.63 4.16
CA LEU A 44 -24.61 -25.08 4.02
C LEU A 44 -23.22 -25.60 4.45
N TRP A 45 -22.22 -24.72 4.53
CA TRP A 45 -20.84 -25.09 4.88
C TRP A 45 -20.39 -24.33 6.14
N THR A 46 -20.34 -25.05 7.26
CA THR A 46 -19.92 -24.52 8.57
C THR A 46 -18.44 -24.20 8.61
N GLU A 47 -17.60 -25.09 8.06
CA GLU A 47 -16.16 -24.84 7.84
C GLU A 47 -15.93 -24.25 6.45
N ARG A 48 -15.87 -22.92 6.37
CA ARG A 48 -15.64 -22.22 5.09
C ARG A 48 -14.52 -21.19 5.18
N VAL A 49 -13.81 -21.07 4.06
CA VAL A 49 -12.78 -20.06 3.81
C VAL A 49 -13.05 -19.47 2.44
N TRP A 50 -13.00 -18.15 2.34
CA TRP A 50 -13.24 -17.40 1.11
C TRP A 50 -11.92 -17.04 0.45
N ALA A 51 -11.64 -17.64 -0.70
CA ALA A 51 -10.54 -17.27 -1.57
C ALA A 51 -11.03 -16.24 -2.59
N ILE A 52 -10.53 -15.00 -2.53
CA ILE A 52 -10.98 -13.92 -3.41
C ILE A 52 -9.83 -13.51 -4.32
N GLU A 53 -10.08 -13.48 -5.63
CA GLU A 53 -9.10 -12.97 -6.56
C GLU A 53 -8.86 -11.47 -6.36
N GLY A 54 -7.59 -11.09 -6.12
CA GLY A 54 -7.21 -9.69 -5.96
C GLY A 54 -7.98 -8.98 -4.83
N ALA A 55 -8.01 -9.59 -3.64
CA ALA A 55 -8.60 -9.03 -2.42
C ALA A 55 -7.91 -7.74 -1.94
N THR A 56 -6.77 -7.38 -2.51
CA THR A 56 -6.10 -6.07 -2.32
C THR A 56 -6.35 -5.07 -3.46
N GLY A 57 -7.12 -5.48 -4.47
CA GLY A 57 -7.45 -4.76 -5.70
C GLY A 57 -8.96 -4.66 -5.95
N LEU A 58 -9.45 -5.29 -7.02
CA LEU A 58 -10.87 -5.24 -7.41
C LEU A 58 -11.78 -5.91 -6.37
N GLY A 59 -11.33 -7.03 -5.79
CA GLY A 59 -12.05 -7.78 -4.75
C GLY A 59 -12.00 -7.15 -3.37
N ARG A 60 -11.27 -6.04 -3.18
CA ARG A 60 -11.00 -5.43 -1.87
C ARG A 60 -12.23 -5.12 -1.05
N LEU A 61 -13.22 -4.46 -1.66
CA LEU A 61 -14.42 -4.06 -0.93
C LEU A 61 -15.17 -5.29 -0.41
N LEU A 62 -15.35 -6.31 -1.27
CA LEU A 62 -16.02 -7.54 -0.90
C LEU A 62 -15.25 -8.29 0.21
N ALA A 63 -13.93 -8.37 0.08
CA ALA A 63 -13.06 -8.99 1.09
C ALA A 63 -13.22 -8.32 2.46
N GLN A 64 -13.18 -6.99 2.52
CA GLN A 64 -13.34 -6.24 3.77
C GLN A 64 -14.74 -6.40 4.38
N GLN A 65 -15.79 -6.44 3.55
CA GLN A 65 -17.15 -6.68 4.04
C GLN A 65 -17.33 -8.10 4.60
N LEU A 66 -16.71 -9.11 3.99
CA LEU A 66 -16.72 -10.48 4.51
C LEU A 66 -15.94 -10.61 5.83
N LEU A 67 -14.77 -9.97 5.93
CA LEU A 67 -14.02 -9.90 7.19
C LEU A 67 -14.83 -9.22 8.30
N ALA A 68 -15.52 -8.13 8.00
CA ALA A 68 -16.32 -7.37 8.96
C ALA A 68 -17.46 -8.19 9.59
N VAL A 69 -17.91 -9.26 8.93
CA VAL A 69 -18.93 -10.18 9.44
C VAL A 69 -18.35 -11.50 9.95
N GLY A 70 -17.04 -11.53 10.22
CA GLY A 70 -16.34 -12.62 10.88
C GLY A 70 -15.89 -13.76 9.95
N GLU A 71 -15.95 -13.59 8.63
CA GLU A 71 -15.54 -14.62 7.69
C GLU A 71 -14.01 -14.64 7.50
N HIS A 72 -13.44 -15.82 7.25
CA HIS A 72 -12.02 -15.96 6.93
C HIS A 72 -11.78 -15.77 5.44
N VAL A 73 -10.95 -14.79 5.07
CA VAL A 73 -10.71 -14.39 3.67
C VAL A 73 -9.23 -14.49 3.31
N LEU A 74 -8.93 -15.08 2.15
CA LEU A 74 -7.60 -15.21 1.56
C LEU A 74 -7.49 -14.37 0.27
N ASP A 75 -6.37 -13.66 0.10
CA ASP A 75 -6.06 -12.98 -1.17
C ASP A 75 -5.42 -13.97 -2.15
N VAL A 76 -6.07 -14.18 -3.30
CA VAL A 76 -5.51 -14.97 -4.40
C VAL A 76 -5.01 -14.04 -5.48
N GLN A 77 -3.72 -14.12 -5.80
CA GLN A 77 -3.16 -13.34 -6.90
C GLN A 77 -3.72 -13.82 -8.25
N PRO A 78 -4.18 -12.92 -9.14
CA PRO A 78 -4.74 -13.31 -10.44
C PRO A 78 -3.80 -14.18 -11.29
N LYS A 79 -2.48 -14.01 -11.15
CA LYS A 79 -1.49 -14.82 -11.86
C LYS A 79 -1.48 -16.28 -11.42
N LEU A 80 -1.80 -16.57 -10.16
CA LEU A 80 -1.87 -17.93 -9.65
C LEU A 80 -3.15 -18.62 -10.13
N ALA A 81 -4.30 -17.94 -10.03
CA ALA A 81 -5.56 -18.43 -10.58
C ALA A 81 -5.45 -18.69 -12.09
N ALA A 82 -4.84 -17.79 -12.85
CA ALA A 82 -4.60 -17.98 -14.28
C ALA A 82 -3.72 -19.20 -14.61
N ARG A 83 -2.70 -19.51 -13.79
CA ARG A 83 -1.86 -20.70 -13.96
C ARG A 83 -2.64 -21.98 -13.69
N VAL A 84 -3.46 -22.00 -12.65
CA VAL A 84 -4.34 -23.13 -12.34
C VAL A 84 -5.28 -23.39 -13.51
N ARG A 85 -5.90 -22.34 -14.06
CA ARG A 85 -6.76 -22.46 -15.25
C ARG A 85 -6.02 -23.04 -16.46
N LEU A 86 -4.78 -22.60 -16.70
CA LEU A 86 -3.95 -23.08 -17.82
C LEU A 86 -3.61 -24.57 -17.70
N LEU A 87 -3.34 -25.06 -16.48
CA LEU A 87 -2.94 -26.44 -16.22
C LEU A 87 -4.14 -27.41 -16.13
N ASN A 88 -5.37 -26.88 -16.01
CA ASN A 88 -6.56 -27.71 -15.95
C ASN A 88 -6.98 -28.17 -17.35
N THR A 89 -6.69 -29.43 -17.67
CA THR A 89 -6.85 -30.03 -19.00
C THR A 89 -8.31 -30.26 -19.42
N GLY A 90 -9.27 -30.21 -18.50
CA GLY A 90 -10.67 -30.55 -18.77
C GLY A 90 -11.61 -29.37 -19.08
N THR A 91 -11.20 -28.12 -18.85
CA THR A 91 -12.09 -26.93 -18.99
C THR A 91 -11.34 -25.73 -19.55
N LEU A 92 -11.05 -25.78 -20.86
CA LEU A 92 -10.33 -24.72 -21.58
C LEU A 92 -11.16 -23.44 -21.80
N ASN A 93 -12.49 -23.52 -21.72
CA ASN A 93 -13.37 -22.40 -21.97
C ASN A 93 -13.36 -21.43 -20.78
N LYS A 94 -12.97 -20.18 -21.06
CA LYS A 94 -13.02 -19.10 -20.08
C LYS A 94 -14.47 -18.74 -19.76
N ASN A 95 -14.87 -18.94 -18.52
CA ASN A 95 -16.13 -18.45 -17.97
C ASN A 95 -15.95 -18.12 -16.48
N ASP A 96 -16.79 -17.22 -15.95
CA ASP A 96 -16.67 -16.74 -14.57
C ASP A 96 -16.68 -17.89 -13.52
N PRO A 97 -17.47 -18.98 -13.67
CA PRO A 97 -17.41 -20.11 -12.74
C PRO A 97 -16.07 -20.85 -12.76
N ASN A 98 -15.44 -21.03 -13.92
CA ASN A 98 -14.13 -21.67 -14.04
C ASN A 98 -13.03 -20.77 -13.47
N ASP A 99 -13.14 -19.46 -13.65
CA ASP A 99 -12.22 -18.49 -13.04
C ASP A 99 -12.34 -18.54 -11.50
N ALA A 100 -13.57 -18.51 -10.95
CA ALA A 100 -13.83 -18.68 -9.51
C ALA A 100 -13.36 -20.04 -8.96
N ARG A 101 -13.56 -21.14 -9.70
CA ARG A 101 -13.01 -22.46 -9.35
C ARG A 101 -11.48 -22.43 -9.30
N SER A 102 -10.84 -21.80 -10.28
CA SER A 102 -9.37 -21.69 -10.35
C SER A 102 -8.81 -20.90 -9.18
N VAL A 103 -9.54 -19.88 -8.70
CA VAL A 103 -9.21 -19.13 -7.48
C VAL A 103 -9.27 -20.03 -6.24
N ALA A 104 -10.32 -20.83 -6.08
CA ALA A 104 -10.44 -21.78 -4.97
C ALA A 104 -9.30 -22.81 -4.98
N VAL A 105 -9.04 -23.44 -6.12
CA VAL A 105 -7.98 -24.45 -6.27
C VAL A 105 -6.60 -23.83 -6.02
N ALA A 106 -6.34 -22.61 -6.52
CA ALA A 106 -5.09 -21.92 -6.24
C ALA A 106 -4.86 -21.73 -4.74
N ALA A 107 -5.89 -21.30 -3.99
CA ALA A 107 -5.82 -21.16 -2.54
C ALA A 107 -5.63 -22.49 -1.81
N MET A 108 -6.25 -23.57 -2.29
CA MET A 108 -6.11 -24.91 -1.69
C MET A 108 -4.70 -25.47 -1.87
N ARG A 109 -4.12 -25.33 -3.07
CA ARG A 109 -2.83 -25.92 -3.46
C ARG A 109 -1.59 -25.10 -3.10
N SER A 110 -1.75 -23.82 -2.76
CA SER A 110 -0.61 -22.94 -2.47
C SER A 110 -0.43 -22.75 -0.96
N PRO A 111 0.62 -23.33 -0.34
CA PRO A 111 0.90 -23.14 1.09
C PRO A 111 1.04 -21.67 1.47
N ASP A 112 1.69 -20.88 0.60
CA ASP A 112 1.93 -19.45 0.79
C ASP A 112 0.63 -18.60 0.79
N ILE A 113 -0.44 -19.07 0.15
CA ILE A 113 -1.74 -18.35 0.15
C ILE A 113 -2.45 -18.54 1.49
N ARG A 114 -2.25 -19.67 2.18
CA ARG A 114 -2.80 -19.86 3.53
C ARG A 114 -2.21 -18.86 4.54
N ALA A 115 -1.03 -18.31 4.24
CA ALA A 115 -0.43 -17.20 4.98
C ALA A 115 -0.87 -15.80 4.48
N ALA A 116 -1.57 -15.71 3.34
CA ALA A 116 -2.07 -14.46 2.77
C ALA A 116 -3.51 -14.13 3.23
N VAL A 117 -3.74 -14.28 4.53
CA VAL A 117 -5.01 -13.90 5.18
C VAL A 117 -5.19 -12.39 5.00
N VAL A 118 -6.36 -11.99 4.51
CA VAL A 118 -6.70 -10.59 4.38
C VAL A 118 -6.93 -10.03 5.79
N ALA A 119 -6.16 -9.02 6.16
CA ALA A 119 -6.37 -8.29 7.41
C ALA A 119 -7.37 -7.13 7.19
N PRO A 120 -8.06 -6.67 8.25
CA PRO A 120 -8.77 -5.40 8.22
C PRO A 120 -7.86 -4.26 7.74
N GLU A 121 -8.44 -3.31 7.01
CA GLU A 121 -7.67 -2.15 6.56
C GLU A 121 -7.12 -1.34 7.73
N ASP A 122 -5.86 -0.93 7.59
CA ASP A 122 -5.11 -0.21 8.61
C ASP A 122 -4.64 1.15 8.08
N HIS A 123 -3.73 1.77 8.84
CA HIS A 123 -3.15 3.06 8.49
C HIS A 123 -2.38 3.05 7.16
N ALA A 124 -1.85 1.89 6.71
CA ALA A 124 -1.20 1.76 5.41
C ALA A 124 -2.22 1.91 4.26
N SER A 125 -3.45 1.46 4.44
CA SER A 125 -4.54 1.68 3.47
C SER A 125 -4.88 3.16 3.33
N VAL A 126 -4.89 3.92 4.43
CA VAL A 126 -5.08 5.38 4.41
C VAL A 126 -3.97 6.05 3.60
N MET A 127 -2.70 5.67 3.82
CA MET A 127 -1.57 6.15 3.04
C MET A 127 -1.74 5.86 1.54
N LYS A 128 -2.15 4.64 1.19
CA LYS A 128 -2.36 4.22 -0.20
C LYS A 128 -3.41 5.06 -0.94
N VAL A 129 -4.51 5.40 -0.27
CA VAL A 129 -5.56 6.28 -0.82
C VAL A 129 -5.00 7.67 -1.16
N TRP A 130 -4.30 8.29 -0.21
CA TRP A 130 -3.79 9.65 -0.40
C TRP A 130 -2.59 9.73 -1.35
N VAL A 131 -1.76 8.69 -1.41
CA VAL A 131 -0.70 8.55 -2.42
C VAL A 131 -1.28 8.48 -3.83
N ARG A 132 -2.35 7.69 -4.02
CA ARG A 132 -3.07 7.61 -5.30
C ARG A 132 -3.57 8.99 -5.72
N ARG A 133 -4.26 9.71 -4.82
CA ARG A 133 -4.75 11.07 -5.07
C ARG A 133 -3.61 12.02 -5.46
N HIS A 134 -2.52 12.06 -4.70
CA HIS A 134 -1.38 12.95 -5.00
C HIS A 134 -0.77 12.65 -6.37
N ARG A 135 -0.67 11.38 -6.75
CA ARG A 135 -0.16 10.99 -8.06
C ARG A 135 -1.09 11.36 -9.21
N ASP A 136 -2.38 11.13 -9.06
CA ASP A 136 -3.35 11.47 -10.11
C ASP A 136 -3.39 12.99 -10.33
N LEU A 137 -3.31 13.78 -9.26
CA LEU A 137 -3.11 15.22 -9.35
C LEU A 137 -1.81 15.59 -10.07
N SER A 138 -0.71 14.89 -9.80
CA SER A 138 0.57 15.13 -10.50
C SER A 138 0.47 14.84 -12.00
N ARG A 139 -0.26 13.80 -12.41
CA ARG A 139 -0.52 13.50 -13.83
C ARG A 139 -1.42 14.54 -14.49
N THR A 140 -2.46 14.98 -13.79
CA THR A 140 -3.34 16.05 -14.27
C THR A 140 -2.57 17.35 -14.42
N ARG A 141 -1.74 17.73 -13.44
CA ARG A 141 -0.83 18.87 -13.53
C ARG A 141 0.03 18.81 -14.79
N ASN A 142 0.68 17.68 -15.04
CA ASN A 142 1.53 17.52 -16.22
C ASN A 142 0.75 17.69 -17.53
N ARG A 143 -0.48 17.15 -17.62
CA ARG A 143 -1.35 17.35 -18.79
C ARG A 143 -1.71 18.81 -18.99
N ILE A 144 -2.06 19.53 -17.92
CA ILE A 144 -2.35 20.97 -17.97
C ILE A 144 -1.12 21.76 -18.41
N VAL A 145 0.04 21.50 -17.80
CA VAL A 145 1.30 22.18 -18.16
C VAL A 145 1.66 21.95 -19.62
N CYS A 146 1.53 20.73 -20.15
CA CYS A 146 1.82 20.46 -21.56
C CYS A 146 0.84 21.19 -22.50
N ARG A 147 -0.45 21.26 -22.15
CA ARG A 147 -1.44 22.00 -22.93
C ARG A 147 -1.18 23.50 -22.90
N LEU A 148 -0.90 24.04 -21.72
CA LEU A 148 -0.56 25.45 -21.53
C LEU A 148 0.73 25.80 -22.29
N HIS A 149 1.74 24.93 -22.25
CA HIS A 149 2.97 25.10 -23.02
C HIS A 149 2.70 25.17 -24.52
N ALA A 150 1.85 24.30 -25.05
CA ALA A 150 1.49 24.32 -26.47
C ALA A 150 0.80 25.64 -26.87
N VAL A 151 -0.20 26.09 -26.11
CA VAL A 151 -0.90 27.37 -26.38
C VAL A 151 0.05 28.56 -26.27
N LEU A 152 0.95 28.57 -25.28
CA LEU A 152 1.95 29.62 -25.13
C LEU A 152 2.94 29.67 -26.31
N CYS A 153 3.28 28.52 -26.92
CA CYS A 153 4.14 28.50 -28.11
C CYS A 153 3.45 29.09 -29.34
N ASP A 154 2.12 29.03 -29.42
CA ASP A 154 1.34 29.67 -30.48
C ASP A 154 1.16 31.19 -30.27
N LEU A 155 1.36 31.67 -29.03
CA LEU A 155 1.20 33.08 -28.66
C LEU A 155 2.52 33.86 -28.57
N VAL A 156 3.65 33.18 -28.31
CA VAL A 156 4.96 33.81 -28.05
C VAL A 156 5.98 33.37 -29.10
N ALA A 157 6.43 34.34 -29.91
CA ALA A 157 7.52 34.13 -30.86
C ALA A 157 8.81 33.71 -30.13
N GLY A 158 9.46 32.62 -30.59
CA GLY A 158 10.63 32.03 -29.93
C GLY A 158 10.33 30.93 -28.90
N GLY A 159 9.05 30.70 -28.58
CA GLY A 159 8.59 29.60 -27.72
C GLY A 159 8.77 29.84 -26.22
N PHE A 160 8.50 28.81 -25.42
CA PHE A 160 8.47 28.90 -23.95
C PHE A 160 9.51 27.99 -23.27
N PRO A 161 10.15 28.42 -22.15
CA PRO A 161 11.05 27.58 -21.36
C PRO A 161 10.45 26.22 -20.98
N LYS A 162 11.28 25.17 -20.88
CA LYS A 162 10.81 23.80 -20.60
C LYS A 162 10.07 23.64 -19.26
N GLN A 163 10.21 24.57 -18.32
CA GLN A 163 9.53 24.54 -17.03
C GLN A 163 8.49 25.66 -16.95
N ILE A 164 7.23 25.27 -16.75
CA ILE A 164 6.12 26.20 -16.51
C ILE A 164 5.66 26.10 -15.07
N SER A 165 5.66 27.24 -14.39
CA SER A 165 4.95 27.46 -13.14
C SER A 165 3.80 28.44 -13.36
N ALA A 166 2.74 28.34 -12.55
CA ALA A 166 1.61 29.26 -12.64
C ALA A 166 2.02 30.74 -12.51
N PRO A 167 2.94 31.16 -11.61
CA PRO A 167 3.40 32.55 -11.57
C PRO A 167 4.10 33.00 -12.85
N GLN A 168 5.00 32.17 -13.40
CA GLN A 168 5.70 32.49 -14.65
C GLN A 168 4.73 32.61 -15.83
N ALA A 169 3.79 31.67 -15.94
CA ALA A 169 2.75 31.73 -16.98
C ALA A 169 1.89 32.99 -16.83
N ALA A 170 1.47 33.35 -15.61
CA ALA A 170 0.67 34.54 -15.36
C ALA A 170 1.38 35.84 -15.80
N LEU A 171 2.66 36.00 -15.44
CA LEU A 171 3.45 37.17 -15.85
C LEU A 171 3.56 37.29 -17.36
N MET A 172 3.69 36.16 -18.05
CA MET A 172 3.83 36.13 -19.50
C MET A 172 2.52 36.43 -20.22
N LEU A 173 1.42 35.81 -19.78
CA LEU A 173 0.09 36.08 -20.33
C LEU A 173 -0.31 37.55 -20.19
N ALA A 174 0.09 38.21 -19.10
CA ALA A 174 -0.16 39.63 -18.88
C ALA A 174 0.59 40.55 -19.87
N ALA A 175 1.65 40.08 -20.52
CA ALA A 175 2.43 40.84 -21.49
C ALA A 175 1.95 40.64 -22.95
N ILE A 176 1.00 39.75 -23.19
CA ILE A 176 0.53 39.39 -24.54
C ILE A 176 -0.63 40.30 -24.92
N VAL A 177 -0.49 40.99 -26.04
CA VAL A 177 -1.57 41.72 -26.69
C VAL A 177 -1.99 40.93 -27.92
N PRO A 178 -3.21 40.37 -27.96
CA PRO A 178 -3.68 39.63 -29.13
C PRO A 178 -3.92 40.60 -30.30
N VAL A 179 -3.60 40.16 -31.51
CA VAL A 179 -3.70 40.98 -32.73
C VAL A 179 -4.96 40.63 -33.54
N ASP A 180 -5.50 39.42 -33.35
CA ASP A 180 -6.66 38.89 -34.06
C ASP A 180 -7.56 38.05 -33.14
N ALA A 181 -8.76 37.71 -33.63
CA ALA A 181 -9.75 36.91 -32.89
C ALA A 181 -9.21 35.51 -32.50
N VAL A 182 -8.29 34.95 -33.29
CA VAL A 182 -7.68 33.65 -32.97
C VAL A 182 -6.69 33.80 -31.80
N GLY A 183 -5.91 34.88 -31.78
CA GLY A 183 -5.05 35.25 -30.66
C GLY A 183 -5.84 35.52 -29.39
N GLU A 184 -6.99 36.19 -29.48
CA GLU A 184 -7.91 36.39 -28.36
C GLU A 184 -8.40 35.04 -27.79
N ALA A 185 -8.88 34.14 -28.65
CA ALA A 185 -9.35 32.81 -28.22
C ALA A 185 -8.24 31.95 -27.59
N ARG A 186 -7.01 32.03 -28.14
CA ARG A 186 -5.84 31.34 -27.55
C ARG A 186 -5.47 31.93 -26.19
N LEU A 187 -5.53 33.25 -26.05
CA LEU A 187 -5.25 33.93 -24.79
C LEU A 187 -6.28 33.55 -23.72
N GLU A 188 -7.57 33.49 -24.08
CA GLU A 188 -8.65 33.03 -23.19
C GLU A 188 -8.40 31.59 -22.71
N LEU A 189 -8.15 30.65 -23.64
CA LEU A 189 -7.83 29.26 -23.31
C LEU A 189 -6.59 29.15 -22.40
N ALA A 190 -5.57 29.98 -22.64
CA ALA A 190 -4.38 29.99 -21.79
C ALA A 190 -4.68 30.43 -20.35
N HIS A 191 -5.60 31.38 -20.16
CA HIS A 191 -6.07 31.79 -18.84
C HIS A 191 -6.84 30.68 -18.13
N GLU A 192 -7.76 29.98 -18.81
CA GLU A 192 -8.45 28.83 -18.22
C GLU A 192 -7.47 27.72 -17.77
N LEU A 193 -6.50 27.38 -18.62
CA LEU A 193 -5.47 26.38 -18.30
C LEU A 193 -4.58 26.83 -17.13
N LEU A 194 -4.32 28.13 -17.00
CA LEU A 194 -3.59 28.70 -15.87
C LEU A 194 -4.39 28.57 -14.55
N GLU A 195 -5.69 28.83 -14.57
CA GLU A 195 -6.55 28.62 -13.40
C GLU A 195 -6.61 27.15 -12.98
N ASP A 196 -6.73 26.25 -13.97
CA ASP A 196 -6.65 24.81 -13.77
C ASP A 196 -5.31 24.39 -13.13
N LEU A 197 -4.21 24.98 -13.60
CA LEU A 197 -2.87 24.72 -13.05
C LEU A 197 -2.79 25.17 -11.59
N ARG A 198 -3.26 26.37 -11.26
CA ARG A 198 -3.30 26.91 -9.89
C ARG A 198 -4.08 25.97 -8.97
N ARG A 199 -5.29 25.59 -9.37
CA ARG A 199 -6.18 24.69 -8.62
C ARG A 199 -5.55 23.34 -8.37
N VAL A 200 -4.97 22.71 -9.39
CA VAL A 200 -4.32 21.39 -9.24
C VAL A 200 -3.05 21.48 -8.39
N ASP A 201 -2.27 22.55 -8.52
CA ASP A 201 -1.08 22.75 -7.68
C ASP A 201 -1.44 22.90 -6.20
N GLU A 202 -2.49 23.64 -5.88
CA GLU A 202 -3.01 23.76 -4.51
C GLU A 202 -3.48 22.40 -3.97
N GLN A 203 -4.33 21.69 -4.71
CA GLN A 203 -4.83 20.37 -4.33
C GLN A 203 -3.68 19.38 -4.10
N ARG A 204 -2.62 19.45 -4.92
CA ARG A 204 -1.43 18.59 -4.78
C ARG A 204 -0.66 18.93 -3.51
N ARG A 205 -0.48 20.21 -3.18
CA ARG A 205 0.15 20.65 -1.92
C ARG A 205 -0.67 20.21 -0.71
N ALA A 206 -2.00 20.35 -0.77
CA ALA A 206 -2.90 19.89 0.29
C ALA A 206 -2.80 18.37 0.51
N ALA A 207 -2.80 17.58 -0.57
CA ALA A 207 -2.61 16.13 -0.49
C ALA A 207 -1.24 15.77 0.12
N LYS A 208 -0.16 16.51 -0.24
CA LYS A 208 1.17 16.32 0.37
C LYS A 208 1.16 16.64 1.87
N ARG A 209 0.55 17.74 2.30
CA ARG A 209 0.42 18.08 3.74
C ARG A 209 -0.32 16.99 4.51
N ARG A 210 -1.43 16.49 3.95
CA ARG A 210 -2.19 15.39 4.56
C ARG A 210 -1.35 14.11 4.68
N LEU A 211 -0.58 13.77 3.65
CA LEU A 211 0.36 12.65 3.71
C LEU A 211 1.44 12.86 4.79
N SER A 212 1.95 14.07 4.98
CA SER A 212 2.86 14.38 6.09
C SER A 212 2.25 14.06 7.44
N SER A 213 1.02 14.53 7.69
CA SER A 213 0.30 14.26 8.95
C SER A 213 0.03 12.76 9.15
N ILE A 214 -0.40 12.05 8.11
CA ILE A 214 -0.65 10.59 8.18
C ILE A 214 0.66 9.85 8.49
N VAL A 215 1.76 10.19 7.82
CA VAL A 215 3.07 9.56 8.07
C VAL A 215 3.56 9.85 9.48
N ALA A 216 3.42 11.10 9.96
CA ALA A 216 3.78 11.44 11.34
C ALA A 216 2.96 10.64 12.37
N ALA A 217 1.63 10.58 12.18
CA ALA A 217 0.72 9.84 13.06
C ALA A 217 1.02 8.32 13.09
N SER A 218 1.62 7.78 12.02
CA SER A 218 1.98 6.35 11.97
C SER A 218 3.14 5.96 12.89
N GLY A 219 3.97 6.94 13.31
CA GLY A 219 5.19 6.67 14.09
C GLY A 219 6.26 5.84 13.35
N THR A 220 6.11 5.62 12.03
CA THR A 220 7.05 4.84 11.23
C THR A 220 8.44 5.47 11.19
N THR A 221 9.47 4.63 11.22
CA THR A 221 10.87 5.06 11.02
C THR A 221 11.33 5.00 9.57
N VAL A 222 10.46 4.59 8.63
CA VAL A 222 10.76 4.58 7.19
C VAL A 222 11.13 5.98 6.67
N SER A 223 10.51 7.02 7.23
CA SER A 223 10.80 8.43 6.91
C SER A 223 12.22 8.88 7.30
N GLN A 224 12.91 8.13 8.15
CA GLN A 224 14.29 8.41 8.55
C GLN A 224 15.32 8.01 7.48
N VAL A 225 14.90 7.28 6.44
CA VAL A 225 15.76 7.05 5.28
C VAL A 225 15.85 8.38 4.50
N TYR A 226 17.05 8.92 4.34
CA TYR A 226 17.22 10.20 3.63
C TYR A 226 16.58 10.15 2.23
N GLY A 227 15.85 11.20 1.85
CA GLY A 227 15.10 11.23 0.60
C GLY A 227 13.76 10.48 0.63
N ALA A 228 13.44 9.76 1.71
CA ALA A 228 12.12 9.17 1.94
C ALA A 228 11.16 10.18 2.61
N GLY A 229 10.89 11.30 1.92
CA GLY A 229 9.88 12.26 2.38
C GLY A 229 8.47 11.65 2.46
N PRO A 230 7.47 12.40 2.95
CA PRO A 230 6.13 11.87 3.25
C PRO A 230 5.47 11.08 2.12
N VAL A 231 5.60 11.54 0.87
CA VAL A 231 5.04 10.84 -0.30
C VAL A 231 5.76 9.53 -0.56
N VAL A 232 7.10 9.48 -0.45
CA VAL A 232 7.89 8.27 -0.65
C VAL A 232 7.61 7.27 0.45
N THR A 233 7.62 7.71 1.72
CA THR A 233 7.31 6.87 2.89
C THR A 233 5.92 6.27 2.79
N ALA A 234 4.90 7.09 2.52
CA ALA A 234 3.54 6.61 2.35
C ALA A 234 3.39 5.65 1.15
N THR A 235 4.13 5.88 0.06
CA THR A 235 4.14 4.96 -1.08
C THR A 235 4.74 3.61 -0.69
N VAL A 236 5.86 3.62 0.05
CA VAL A 236 6.52 2.41 0.54
C VAL A 236 5.58 1.62 1.43
N ILE A 237 5.03 2.24 2.48
CA ILE A 237 4.15 1.54 3.43
C ILE A 237 2.86 1.06 2.76
N GLY A 238 2.20 1.92 1.97
CA GLY A 238 0.90 1.59 1.35
C GLY A 238 0.95 0.52 0.26
N ASP A 239 2.06 0.42 -0.50
CA ASP A 239 2.20 -0.62 -1.53
C ASP A 239 2.75 -1.94 -1.00
N VAL A 240 3.56 -1.89 0.07
CA VAL A 240 4.18 -3.07 0.67
C VAL A 240 3.19 -3.79 1.60
N GLY A 241 2.45 -3.03 2.42
CA GLY A 241 1.63 -3.58 3.49
C GLY A 241 2.49 -4.30 4.52
N ALA A 242 2.07 -5.50 4.94
CA ALA A 242 2.82 -6.33 5.88
C ALA A 242 4.19 -6.73 5.29
N ILE A 243 5.28 -6.29 5.93
CA ILE A 243 6.65 -6.58 5.50
C ILE A 243 7.01 -8.08 5.59
N ALA A 244 6.33 -8.82 6.47
CA ALA A 244 6.58 -10.25 6.72
C ALA A 244 6.39 -11.14 5.48
N ARG A 245 5.62 -10.67 4.47
CA ARG A 245 5.49 -11.35 3.17
C ARG A 245 6.79 -11.41 2.36
N PHE A 246 7.83 -10.69 2.78
CA PHE A 246 9.14 -10.67 2.15
C PHE A 246 10.17 -11.29 3.10
N PRO A 247 10.49 -12.59 2.93
CA PRO A 247 11.37 -13.32 3.85
C PRO A 247 12.77 -12.69 3.96
N THR A 248 13.27 -12.11 2.88
CA THR A 248 14.58 -11.44 2.85
C THR A 248 14.54 -10.12 2.11
N ARG A 249 15.55 -9.28 2.36
CA ARG A 249 15.79 -8.03 1.63
C ARG A 249 15.86 -8.22 0.11
N ASP A 250 16.31 -9.39 -0.35
CA ASP A 250 16.41 -9.70 -1.78
C ASP A 250 15.04 -9.98 -2.40
N HIS A 251 14.12 -10.60 -1.66
CA HIS A 251 12.72 -10.75 -2.08
C HIS A 251 12.03 -9.39 -2.20
N PHE A 252 12.28 -8.50 -1.23
CA PHE A 252 11.78 -7.13 -1.27
C PHE A 252 12.32 -6.35 -2.48
N ALA A 253 13.62 -6.52 -2.78
CA ALA A 253 14.27 -5.89 -3.92
C ALA A 253 13.78 -6.40 -5.27
N ALA A 254 13.52 -7.70 -5.38
CA ALA A 254 12.91 -8.30 -6.56
C ALA A 254 11.50 -7.74 -6.78
N TYR A 255 10.72 -7.61 -5.70
CA TYR A 255 9.39 -7.03 -5.75
C TYR A 255 9.39 -5.56 -6.14
N ASN A 256 10.26 -4.72 -5.58
CA ASN A 256 10.32 -3.29 -5.91
C ASN A 256 11.18 -2.99 -7.17
N GLY A 257 11.71 -4.01 -7.85
CA GLY A 257 12.47 -3.89 -9.09
C GLY A 257 13.86 -3.27 -8.95
N THR A 258 14.46 -3.32 -7.76
CA THR A 258 15.85 -2.88 -7.52
C THR A 258 16.85 -4.03 -7.51
N ALA A 259 16.40 -5.29 -7.46
CA ALA A 259 17.28 -6.44 -7.61
C ALA A 259 17.91 -6.47 -9.02
N PRO A 260 19.24 -6.69 -9.12
CA PRO A 260 19.87 -6.99 -10.39
C PRO A 260 19.32 -8.32 -10.94
N ILE A 261 18.99 -8.38 -12.24
CA ILE A 261 18.63 -9.65 -12.88
C ILE A 261 19.88 -10.18 -13.56
N GLU A 262 20.28 -11.38 -13.19
CA GLU A 262 21.29 -12.11 -13.95
C GLU A 262 20.76 -12.43 -15.36
N ALA A 263 21.54 -12.02 -16.36
CA ALA A 263 21.34 -12.27 -17.78
C ALA A 263 22.66 -12.73 -18.41
N SER A 264 23.37 -13.57 -17.65
CA SER A 264 24.61 -14.21 -18.05
C SER A 264 24.31 -15.34 -19.04
N SER A 265 25.15 -15.49 -20.06
CA SER A 265 25.24 -16.70 -20.89
C SER A 265 26.72 -17.02 -21.08
N GLY A 266 27.13 -18.26 -20.75
CA GLY A 266 28.55 -18.65 -20.76
C GLY A 266 29.38 -17.95 -19.68
N ASN A 267 30.64 -17.64 -19.97
CA ASN A 267 31.64 -17.13 -19.00
C ASN A 267 31.50 -15.64 -18.62
N ARG A 268 30.41 -14.96 -18.99
CA ARG A 268 30.25 -13.52 -18.72
C ARG A 268 29.06 -13.27 -17.81
N THR A 269 29.33 -12.81 -16.59
CA THR A 269 28.28 -12.37 -15.66
C THR A 269 27.75 -11.00 -16.08
N ILE A 270 26.53 -10.94 -16.60
CA ILE A 270 25.86 -9.69 -16.98
C ILE A 270 24.62 -9.52 -16.11
N HIS A 271 24.50 -8.37 -15.45
CA HIS A 271 23.27 -8.01 -14.75
C HIS A 271 22.47 -6.96 -15.53
N ARG A 272 21.23 -7.30 -15.89
CA ARG A 272 20.28 -6.41 -16.56
C ARG A 272 19.30 -5.75 -15.60
N LEU A 273 18.71 -4.65 -16.05
CA LEU A 273 17.63 -3.97 -15.35
C LEU A 273 16.36 -4.86 -15.33
N SER A 274 15.77 -5.03 -14.16
CA SER A 274 14.40 -5.55 -14.05
C SER A 274 13.38 -4.55 -14.58
N ARG A 275 12.72 -4.91 -15.68
CA ARG A 275 11.47 -4.24 -16.11
C ARG A 275 10.24 -4.77 -15.36
N ARG A 276 10.41 -5.85 -14.59
CA ARG A 276 9.40 -6.46 -13.73
C ARG A 276 9.38 -5.76 -12.35
N GLY A 277 8.41 -6.11 -11.51
CA GLY A 277 8.24 -5.56 -10.15
C GLY A 277 7.31 -4.35 -10.07
N ASN A 278 7.06 -3.88 -8.85
CA ASN A 278 6.22 -2.73 -8.56
C ASN A 278 6.93 -1.44 -9.00
N ARG A 279 6.46 -0.87 -10.11
CA ARG A 279 7.01 0.35 -10.72
C ARG A 279 6.79 1.60 -9.87
N HIS A 280 5.78 1.59 -8.98
CA HIS A 280 5.50 2.71 -8.10
C HIS A 280 6.54 2.78 -6.99
N LEU A 281 6.81 1.66 -6.33
CA LEU A 281 7.91 1.53 -5.37
C LEU A 281 9.25 1.83 -6.02
N ASN A 282 9.51 1.30 -7.21
CA ASN A 282 10.76 1.56 -7.92
C ASN A 282 11.00 3.06 -8.18
N HIS A 283 9.93 3.78 -8.56
CA HIS A 283 9.96 5.22 -8.76
C HIS A 283 10.15 5.95 -7.43
N ALA A 284 9.47 5.55 -6.36
CA ALA A 284 9.64 6.13 -5.02
C ALA A 284 11.10 5.98 -4.54
N THR A 285 11.70 4.80 -4.69
CA THR A 285 13.13 4.57 -4.39
C THR A 285 14.04 5.38 -5.30
N HIS A 286 13.68 5.57 -6.57
CA HIS A 286 14.43 6.45 -7.48
C HIS A 286 14.39 7.91 -7.02
N MET A 287 13.23 8.43 -6.61
CA MET A 287 13.12 9.80 -6.10
C MET A 287 13.94 10.01 -4.82
N ALA A 288 13.98 9.02 -3.93
CA ALA A 288 14.86 9.06 -2.77
C ALA A 288 16.35 9.09 -3.17
N ALA A 289 16.74 8.28 -4.18
CA ALA A 289 18.12 8.27 -4.70
C ALA A 289 18.51 9.61 -5.34
N VAL A 290 17.63 10.19 -6.17
CA VAL A 290 17.85 11.52 -6.76
C VAL A 290 17.98 12.57 -5.67
N SER A 291 17.11 12.55 -4.66
CA SER A 291 17.19 13.46 -3.51
C SER A 291 18.52 13.33 -2.76
N GLN A 292 19.04 12.12 -2.56
CA GLN A 292 20.34 11.91 -1.92
C GLN A 292 21.47 12.52 -2.77
N ILE A 293 21.49 12.24 -4.07
CA ILE A 293 22.53 12.74 -4.99
C ILE A 293 22.53 14.27 -5.07
N SER A 294 21.36 14.91 -5.10
CA SER A 294 21.25 16.37 -5.27
C SER A 294 21.76 17.18 -4.06
N HIS A 295 21.79 16.62 -2.85
CA HIS A 295 22.23 17.33 -1.65
C HIS A 295 23.68 17.00 -1.29
N HIS A 296 24.45 17.98 -0.82
CA HIS A 296 25.91 17.86 -0.68
C HIS A 296 26.35 16.95 0.48
N ASP A 297 25.55 16.86 1.55
CA ASP A 297 25.94 16.16 2.80
C ASP A 297 25.14 14.88 3.00
N THR A 298 25.19 13.96 2.03
CA THR A 298 24.48 12.67 2.15
C THR A 298 25.38 11.50 1.88
N THR A 299 25.29 10.49 2.74
CA THR A 299 25.98 9.21 2.56
C THR A 299 25.63 8.51 1.24
N GLY A 300 24.45 8.82 0.67
CA GLY A 300 24.04 8.35 -0.64
C GLY A 300 24.79 9.01 -1.79
N ARG A 301 25.07 10.32 -1.69
CA ARG A 301 25.90 11.04 -2.65
C ARG A 301 27.34 10.57 -2.59
N ASP A 302 27.89 10.37 -1.40
CA ASP A 302 29.25 9.85 -1.22
C ASP A 302 29.38 8.45 -1.81
N TYR A 303 28.40 7.59 -1.55
CA TYR A 303 28.34 6.27 -2.15
C TYR A 303 28.25 6.33 -3.69
N TYR A 304 27.42 7.22 -4.23
CA TYR A 304 27.29 7.39 -5.68
C TYR A 304 28.59 7.86 -6.30
N ARG A 305 29.22 8.91 -5.74
CA ARG A 305 30.50 9.47 -6.21
C ARG A 305 31.61 8.43 -6.18
N ARG A 306 31.78 7.73 -5.05
CA ARG A 306 32.75 6.62 -4.95
C ARG A 306 32.55 5.57 -6.04
N LYS A 307 31.30 5.24 -6.38
CA LYS A 307 31.04 4.30 -7.49
C LYS A 307 31.46 4.88 -8.84
N ILE A 308 31.25 6.17 -9.09
CA ILE A 308 31.77 6.84 -10.30
C ILE A 308 33.30 6.79 -10.34
N ASP A 309 33.94 7.04 -9.20
CA ASP A 309 35.41 7.02 -9.06
C ASP A 309 35.99 5.60 -9.26
N GLU A 310 35.18 4.56 -9.02
CA GLU A 310 35.47 3.15 -9.34
C GLU A 310 35.13 2.79 -10.82
N ASP A 311 35.10 3.78 -11.72
CA ASP A 311 34.75 3.65 -13.16
C ASP A 311 33.35 3.07 -13.44
N MET A 312 32.45 3.07 -12.45
CA MET A 312 31.08 2.58 -12.66
C MET A 312 30.27 3.61 -13.46
N PRO A 313 29.60 3.22 -14.57
CA PRO A 313 28.77 4.15 -15.33
C PRO A 313 27.67 4.79 -14.46
N PRO A 314 27.31 6.08 -14.67
CA PRO A 314 26.33 6.81 -13.85
C PRO A 314 25.00 6.07 -13.61
N LYS A 315 24.44 5.46 -14.65
CA LYS A 315 23.19 4.67 -14.56
C LYS A 315 23.36 3.40 -13.73
N SER A 316 24.54 2.81 -13.69
CA SER A 316 24.87 1.64 -12.86
C SER A 316 25.07 2.06 -11.41
N ALA A 317 25.81 3.14 -11.15
CA ALA A 317 25.99 3.70 -9.81
C ALA A 317 24.65 4.09 -9.16
N LEU A 318 23.75 4.75 -9.92
CA LEU A 318 22.40 5.07 -9.46
C LEU A 318 21.58 3.81 -9.13
N ARG A 319 21.70 2.73 -9.91
CA ARG A 319 21.02 1.46 -9.62
C ARG A 319 21.54 0.83 -8.33
N SER A 320 22.85 0.84 -8.11
CA SER A 320 23.47 0.39 -6.87
C SER A 320 23.00 1.21 -5.67
N LEU A 321 22.90 2.54 -5.81
CA LEU A 321 22.33 3.40 -4.77
C LEU A 321 20.87 3.06 -4.48
N LYS A 322 20.04 2.86 -5.52
CA LYS A 322 18.64 2.43 -5.35
C LYS A 322 18.54 1.09 -4.60
N ARG A 323 19.43 0.13 -4.89
CA ARG A 323 19.49 -1.15 -4.15
C ARG A 323 19.79 -0.91 -2.67
N LYS A 324 20.79 -0.08 -2.36
CA LYS A 324 21.15 0.29 -0.98
C LYS A 324 19.99 0.96 -0.24
N ILE A 325 19.26 1.87 -0.89
CA ILE A 325 18.07 2.52 -0.33
C ILE A 325 16.96 1.50 -0.10
N SER A 326 16.73 0.58 -1.05
CA SER A 326 15.77 -0.52 -0.89
C SER A 326 16.08 -1.36 0.36
N ASP A 327 17.34 -1.69 0.61
CA ASP A 327 17.74 -2.43 1.81
C ASP A 327 17.51 -1.64 3.10
N ALA A 328 17.79 -0.33 3.08
CA ALA A 328 17.51 0.55 4.22
C ALA A 328 16.00 0.65 4.50
N LEU A 329 15.17 0.77 3.47
CA LEU A 329 13.71 0.78 3.61
C LEU A 329 13.20 -0.54 4.21
N TYR A 330 13.68 -1.68 3.69
CA TYR A 330 13.35 -3.01 4.23
C TYR A 330 13.70 -3.12 5.72
N ALA A 331 14.94 -2.73 6.09
CA ALA A 331 15.39 -2.77 7.48
C ALA A 331 14.52 -1.92 8.42
N ARG A 332 14.11 -0.71 8.00
CA ARG A 332 13.20 0.15 8.77
C ARG A 332 11.82 -0.46 8.92
N MET A 333 11.27 -1.05 7.85
CA MET A 333 9.97 -1.71 7.93
C MET A 333 9.98 -2.93 8.86
N ILE A 334 11.06 -3.73 8.84
CA ILE A 334 11.23 -4.85 9.80
C ILE A 334 11.32 -4.31 11.23
N ALA A 335 12.12 -3.26 11.48
CA ALA A 335 12.25 -2.67 12.80
C ALA A 335 10.92 -2.09 13.33
N ASP A 336 10.13 -1.44 12.46
CA ASP A 336 8.81 -0.94 12.80
C ASP A 336 7.85 -2.10 13.13
N ALA A 337 7.83 -3.16 12.32
CA ALA A 337 6.99 -4.34 12.56
C ALA A 337 7.32 -5.03 13.89
N LEU A 338 8.60 -5.19 14.21
CA LEU A 338 9.04 -5.75 15.50
C LEU A 338 8.66 -4.86 16.69
N ARG A 339 8.73 -3.53 16.53
CA ARG A 339 8.29 -2.59 17.57
C ARG A 339 6.80 -2.69 17.83
N THR A 340 6.00 -2.80 16.76
CA THR A 340 4.55 -2.99 16.88
C THR A 340 4.22 -4.29 17.58
N ALA A 341 4.87 -5.41 17.22
CA ALA A 341 4.66 -6.71 17.87
C ALA A 341 4.97 -6.65 19.37
N ARG A 342 6.10 -6.06 19.77
CA ARG A 342 6.45 -5.90 21.20
C ARG A 342 5.44 -5.08 21.98
N ARG A 343 4.92 -4.00 21.41
CA ARG A 343 3.87 -3.18 22.05
C ARG A 343 2.59 -3.96 22.28
N VAL A 344 2.21 -4.83 21.34
CA VAL A 344 1.02 -5.69 21.50
C VAL A 344 1.25 -6.72 22.60
N ASP A 345 2.43 -7.35 22.65
CA ASP A 345 2.78 -8.32 23.69
C ASP A 345 2.83 -7.67 25.08
N GLU A 346 3.35 -6.44 25.19
CA GLU A 346 3.41 -5.66 26.44
C GLU A 346 2.04 -5.13 26.90
N SER A 347 1.10 -4.89 25.97
CA SER A 347 -0.22 -4.32 26.30
C SER A 347 -1.22 -5.37 26.82
N GLY A 348 -0.93 -6.67 26.67
CA GLY A 348 -1.83 -7.76 27.08
C GLY A 348 -3.23 -7.71 26.43
N PRO A 349 -4.07 -8.75 26.60
CA PRO A 349 -5.40 -8.79 25.97
C PRO A 349 -6.44 -7.81 26.57
N GLY A 350 -6.03 -6.87 27.43
CA GLY A 350 -6.93 -6.09 28.30
C GLY A 350 -6.96 -4.57 28.08
N GLY A 351 -6.31 -4.03 27.04
CA GLY A 351 -6.22 -2.57 26.85
C GLY A 351 -6.78 -2.10 25.51
N GLN A 352 -8.11 -1.95 25.40
CA GLN A 352 -8.64 -1.03 24.40
C GLN A 352 -8.25 0.40 24.81
N THR A 353 -7.25 0.99 24.15
CA THR A 353 -7.09 2.44 24.18
C THR A 353 -8.26 3.03 23.41
N GLY A 354 -9.25 3.47 24.18
CA GLY A 354 -10.39 4.24 23.71
C GLY A 354 -9.92 5.41 22.86
N ASN A 355 -10.67 5.60 21.78
CA ASN A 355 -10.66 6.79 20.99
C ASN A 355 -11.11 7.97 21.87
N ASP A 356 -10.16 8.67 22.51
CA ASP A 356 -10.42 9.94 23.22
C ASP A 356 -10.66 11.03 22.17
N SER A 357 -11.85 10.99 21.55
CA SER A 357 -12.44 12.15 20.90
C SER A 357 -13.23 12.89 21.97
N ASP A 358 -12.58 13.89 22.58
CA ASP A 358 -13.24 14.92 23.39
C ASP A 358 -14.43 15.49 22.62
N SER A 359 -15.62 15.00 22.94
CA SER A 359 -16.89 15.56 22.48
C SER A 359 -17.37 16.52 23.57
N SER A 360 -16.96 17.78 23.46
CA SER A 360 -17.58 18.86 24.21
C SER A 360 -18.91 19.24 23.55
N ALA A 361 -20.02 18.75 24.08
CA ALA A 361 -21.33 19.35 23.83
C ALA A 361 -22.27 19.11 25.02
N THR A 362 -22.78 20.23 25.54
CA THR A 362 -24.01 20.38 26.32
C THR A 362 -24.05 19.78 27.73
N GLY A 363 -23.57 20.55 28.70
CA GLY A 363 -24.09 20.54 30.06
C GLY A 363 -25.28 21.50 30.17
N SER A 364 -26.46 20.97 30.51
CA SER A 364 -27.57 21.68 31.16
C SER A 364 -28.66 20.64 31.45
N HIS A 365 -28.74 20.13 32.67
CA HIS A 365 -29.95 20.09 33.49
C HIS A 365 -29.66 19.45 34.87
N PRO A 366 -30.32 19.92 35.94
CA PRO A 366 -29.94 19.65 37.32
C PRO A 366 -30.52 18.32 37.84
N GLU A 367 -29.81 17.69 38.78
CA GLU A 367 -30.39 16.63 39.63
C GLU A 367 -31.41 17.23 40.61
N PRO A 368 -32.36 16.39 41.09
CA PRO A 368 -32.28 16.10 42.51
C PRO A 368 -32.65 14.66 42.95
N ALA A 369 -31.94 14.27 44.01
CA ALA A 369 -32.43 13.59 45.21
C ALA A 369 -32.36 12.05 45.29
N LEU A 370 -31.34 11.62 46.04
CA LEU A 370 -31.43 10.88 47.30
C LEU A 370 -32.43 9.70 47.36
N ARG A 371 -31.87 8.49 47.49
CA ARG A 371 -32.23 7.59 48.61
C ARG A 371 -31.10 6.60 48.89
N LYS A 372 -30.66 6.60 50.15
CA LYS A 372 -29.85 5.54 50.77
C LYS A 372 -30.78 4.41 51.19
N SER A 373 -30.40 3.15 50.93
CA SER A 373 -30.86 2.06 51.78
C SER A 373 -29.76 1.01 51.95
N HIS A 374 -29.46 0.80 53.23
CA HIS A 374 -28.57 -0.20 53.78
C HIS A 374 -29.04 -1.61 53.45
N SER A 375 -28.10 -2.51 53.16
CA SER A 375 -28.11 -3.86 53.73
C SER A 375 -26.70 -4.43 53.76
N ARG A 376 -26.32 -4.88 54.95
CA ARG A 376 -25.09 -5.58 55.27
C ARG A 376 -25.28 -7.04 54.88
N THR A 377 -24.24 -7.66 54.31
CA THR A 377 -23.86 -9.03 54.71
C THR A 377 -22.35 -9.18 54.59
N ALA A 378 -21.75 -9.69 55.66
CA ALA A 378 -20.32 -9.84 55.85
C ALA A 378 -19.83 -11.25 55.43
N THR A 379 -18.54 -11.29 55.12
CA THR A 379 -17.55 -12.38 55.33
C THR A 379 -17.80 -13.75 54.68
N ASN A 380 -16.82 -14.18 53.88
CA ASN A 380 -15.98 -15.28 54.35
C ASN A 380 -14.56 -15.29 53.77
N SER A 381 -13.67 -15.89 54.56
CA SER A 381 -12.21 -15.88 54.46
C SER A 381 -11.67 -17.26 54.10
N LYS A 382 -10.35 -17.30 53.80
CA LYS A 382 -9.46 -18.47 53.62
C LYS A 382 -9.50 -19.05 52.19
N SER A 383 -8.39 -19.19 51.49
CA SER A 383 -7.28 -20.09 51.85
C SER A 383 -5.95 -19.72 51.17
N SER A 384 -4.90 -19.81 51.97
CA SER A 384 -3.47 -19.82 51.65
C SER A 384 -3.01 -20.99 50.76
N ARG A 385 -1.96 -20.79 49.94
CA ARG A 385 -0.65 -21.46 50.13
C ARG A 385 0.41 -20.96 49.14
N ALA A 386 1.60 -20.71 49.66
CA ALA A 386 2.83 -20.40 48.95
C ALA A 386 3.63 -21.68 48.63
N TYR A 387 4.42 -21.68 47.56
CA TYR A 387 5.79 -22.23 47.56
C TYR A 387 6.59 -21.80 46.30
N LYS A 388 7.87 -21.46 46.51
CA LYS A 388 9.02 -21.17 45.61
C LYS A 388 10.14 -22.16 46.06
N PRO A 389 11.35 -22.34 45.45
CA PRO A 389 12.00 -21.75 44.26
C PRO A 389 12.98 -22.71 43.49
N SER A 390 13.90 -22.11 42.70
CA SER A 390 15.24 -22.57 42.24
C SER A 390 15.29 -23.38 40.93
N SER A 391 16.29 -23.30 40.03
CA SER A 391 17.56 -22.56 39.91
C SER A 391 18.11 -22.77 38.49
N ALA A 392 18.80 -21.77 37.92
CA ALA A 392 19.67 -21.86 36.73
C ALA A 392 20.98 -22.64 37.04
N PRO A 393 21.82 -23.06 36.06
CA PRO A 393 22.74 -22.16 35.32
C PRO A 393 22.98 -22.55 33.83
N THR A 394 23.13 -21.60 32.88
CA THR A 394 24.37 -20.95 32.38
C THR A 394 25.42 -21.88 31.74
N LYS A 395 25.69 -21.71 30.44
CA LYS A 395 27.05 -21.77 29.84
C LYS A 395 27.12 -21.09 28.46
N ALA A 396 28.00 -20.08 28.38
CA ALA A 396 28.57 -19.45 27.18
C ALA A 396 29.70 -20.34 26.63
N ARG A 397 29.82 -20.60 25.31
CA ARG A 397 30.42 -19.81 24.21
C ARG A 397 31.93 -20.04 24.03
N GLN A 398 32.33 -20.09 22.75
CA GLN A 398 33.67 -19.96 22.11
C GLN A 398 34.29 -21.30 21.64
N ARG A 399 34.42 -21.52 20.31
CA ARG A 399 35.56 -21.16 19.40
C ARG A 399 36.82 -21.95 19.79
N THR A 400 37.61 -22.57 18.92
CA THR A 400 37.97 -22.39 17.50
C THR A 400 38.87 -23.58 17.13
N THR A 401 38.88 -23.99 15.86
CA THR A 401 40.08 -24.13 15.01
C THR A 401 39.61 -24.17 13.57
#